data_AF-A0A9Q1ED36-F1
#
_entry.id   AF-A0A9Q1ED36-F1
#
_cell.length_a   1.000
_cell.length_b   1.000
_cell.length_c   1.000
_cell.angle_alpha   90.00
_cell.angle_beta   90.00
_cell.angle_gamma   90.00
#
_symmetry.space_group_name_H-M   'P 1'
#
loop_
_entity.id
_entity.type
_entity.pdbx_description
1 polymer ?
#
loop_
_entity_poly.entity_id
_entity_poly.type
_entity_poly.pdbx_seq_one_letter_code
_entity_poly.pdbx_strand_id
1 'polypeptide(L)'
;MYSHIKAAEPGPEQMALFYRSLISAPQKRADFFKLLEKKDEALFQQLAVQFADQNRAELVQKVTVECFIADDLCGKKVIHSEMYSKIMAAEHRESKMRLLYTAVNGSKKGKTAFFKLLVQEELPLIQDLAMKQLQLLEACD
;
A
#
# COMPACT_ATOMS: atom_id res chain seq x y z
N MET A 1 -17.05 -22.48 -16.29
CA MET A 1 -17.85 -21.87 -15.20
C MET A 1 -16.91 -21.00 -14.38
N TYR A 2 -17.06 -19.68 -14.56
CA TYR A 2 -16.28 -18.57 -13.97
C TYR A 2 -14.75 -18.69 -14.08
N SER A 3 -14.23 -18.46 -15.29
CA SER A 3 -12.95 -17.80 -15.42
C SER A 3 -13.02 -16.49 -14.64
N HIS A 4 -12.25 -16.40 -13.56
CA HIS A 4 -11.97 -15.14 -12.92
C HIS A 4 -11.49 -14.18 -14.00
N ILE A 5 -12.32 -13.19 -14.36
CA ILE A 5 -11.81 -11.99 -15.00
C ILE A 5 -10.93 -11.36 -13.91
N LYS A 6 -9.67 -11.77 -13.86
CA LYS A 6 -8.62 -11.02 -13.19
C LYS A 6 -8.78 -9.64 -13.81
N ALA A 7 -9.26 -8.67 -13.03
CA ALA A 7 -9.20 -7.28 -13.47
C ALA A 7 -7.76 -7.08 -13.95
N ALA A 8 -7.60 -6.68 -15.22
CA ALA A 8 -6.29 -6.64 -15.85
C ALA A 8 -5.32 -5.91 -14.92
N GLU A 9 -4.22 -6.57 -14.54
CA GLU A 9 -3.20 -5.93 -13.73
C GLU A 9 -2.71 -4.68 -14.48
N PRO A 10 -2.48 -3.56 -13.78
CA PRO A 10 -2.00 -2.35 -14.44
C PRO A 10 -0.73 -2.63 -15.25
N GLY A 11 -0.72 -2.15 -16.49
CA GLY A 11 0.40 -2.34 -17.40
C GLY A 11 1.67 -1.59 -16.94
N PRO A 12 2.83 -1.87 -17.56
CA PRO A 12 4.11 -1.25 -17.21
C PRO A 12 4.06 0.28 -17.25
N GLU A 13 3.41 0.85 -18.27
CA GLU A 13 3.26 2.30 -18.42
C GLU A 13 2.45 2.92 -17.27
N GLN A 14 1.34 2.28 -16.89
CA GLN A 14 0.51 2.73 -15.78
C GLN A 14 1.29 2.67 -14.46
N MET A 15 2.11 1.64 -14.26
CA MET A 15 2.99 1.53 -13.12
C MET A 15 4.08 2.59 -13.09
N ALA A 16 4.75 2.84 -14.22
CA ALA A 16 5.77 3.88 -14.32
C ALA A 16 5.18 5.26 -13.98
N LEU A 17 4.00 5.59 -14.51
CA LEU A 17 3.29 6.83 -14.17
C LEU A 17 2.92 6.91 -12.69
N PHE A 18 2.49 5.80 -12.09
CA PHE A 18 2.18 5.73 -10.67
C PHE A 18 3.42 5.97 -9.80
N TYR A 19 4.54 5.30 -10.09
CA TYR A 19 5.79 5.49 -9.37
C TYR A 19 6.32 6.92 -9.49
N ARG A 20 6.34 7.50 -10.71
CA ARG A 20 6.72 8.90 -10.93
C ARG A 20 5.83 9.85 -10.11
N SER A 21 4.54 9.56 -10.03
CA SER A 21 3.59 10.34 -9.22
C SER A 21 3.91 10.26 -7.73
N LEU A 22 4.26 9.09 -7.19
CA LEU A 22 4.67 8.93 -5.78
C LEU A 22 5.99 9.66 -5.48
N ILE A 23 6.98 9.54 -6.37
CA ILE A 23 8.29 10.18 -6.22
C ILE A 23 8.14 11.71 -6.21
N SER A 24 7.28 12.25 -7.06
CA SER A 24 6.99 13.69 -7.16
C SER A 24 5.93 14.20 -6.20
N ALA A 25 5.35 13.33 -5.35
CA ALA A 25 4.24 13.71 -4.47
C ALA A 25 4.68 14.83 -3.51
N PRO A 26 3.92 15.94 -3.40
CA PRO A 26 4.24 17.01 -2.47
C PRO A 26 4.11 16.53 -1.02
N GLN A 27 4.82 17.17 -0.10
CA GLN A 27 4.75 16.83 1.34
C GLN A 27 3.33 16.92 1.93
N LYS A 28 2.40 17.67 1.29
CA LYS A 28 0.97 17.71 1.68
C LYS A 28 0.23 16.47 1.15
N ARG A 29 0.34 15.39 1.92
CA ARG A 29 -0.09 14.00 1.65
C ARG A 29 -1.57 13.80 1.27
N ALA A 30 -2.49 14.63 1.76
CA ALA A 30 -3.95 14.40 1.58
C ALA A 30 -4.48 14.81 0.20
N ASP A 31 -3.90 15.82 -0.44
CA ASP A 31 -4.43 16.35 -1.70
C ASP A 31 -3.97 15.52 -2.91
N PHE A 32 -2.83 14.83 -2.78
CA PHE A 32 -2.32 13.88 -3.76
C PHE A 32 -3.34 12.75 -4.02
N PHE A 33 -3.89 12.15 -2.96
CA PHE A 33 -4.88 11.08 -3.10
C PHE A 33 -6.22 11.56 -3.63
N LYS A 34 -6.68 12.75 -3.23
CA LYS A 34 -7.92 13.34 -3.77
C LYS A 34 -7.85 13.54 -5.28
N LEU A 35 -6.67 13.84 -5.83
CA LEU A 35 -6.45 13.99 -7.27
C LEU A 35 -6.45 12.64 -8.00
N LEU A 36 -5.80 11.62 -7.44
CA LEU A 36 -5.75 10.29 -8.03
C LEU A 36 -7.11 9.57 -7.98
N GLU A 37 -7.83 9.68 -6.87
CA GLU A 37 -9.13 9.04 -6.69
C GLU A 37 -10.22 9.60 -7.61
N LYS A 38 -10.20 10.91 -7.89
CA LYS A 38 -11.22 11.54 -8.75
C LYS A 38 -11.16 11.10 -10.21
N LYS A 39 -10.00 10.61 -10.68
CA LYS A 39 -9.78 10.32 -12.10
C LYS A 39 -10.12 8.87 -12.45
N ASP A 40 -9.71 7.92 -11.61
CA ASP A 40 -10.06 6.50 -11.73
C ASP A 40 -9.77 5.77 -10.41
N GLU A 41 -10.79 5.59 -9.58
CA GLU A 41 -10.67 4.92 -8.28
C GLU A 41 -10.27 3.43 -8.44
N ALA A 42 -10.77 2.75 -9.47
CA ALA A 42 -10.52 1.33 -9.67
C ALA A 42 -9.06 1.08 -10.07
N LEU A 43 -8.51 1.90 -10.97
CA LEU A 43 -7.10 1.86 -11.35
C LEU A 43 -6.21 2.19 -10.14
N PHE A 44 -6.54 3.23 -9.37
CA PHE A 44 -5.78 3.57 -8.18
C PHE A 44 -5.74 2.41 -7.16
N GLN A 45 -6.88 1.75 -6.92
CA GLN A 45 -6.92 0.58 -6.03
C GLN A 45 -6.01 -0.56 -6.53
N GLN A 46 -5.99 -0.82 -7.84
CA GLN A 46 -5.12 -1.84 -8.42
C GLN A 46 -3.64 -1.48 -8.28
N LEU A 47 -3.27 -0.24 -8.60
CA LEU A 47 -1.90 0.28 -8.46
C LEU A 47 -1.42 0.19 -7.01
N ALA A 48 -2.24 0.63 -6.06
CA ALA A 48 -1.94 0.57 -4.63
C ALA A 48 -1.79 -0.88 -4.12
N VAL A 49 -2.66 -1.78 -4.56
CA VAL A 49 -2.59 -3.21 -4.20
C VAL A 49 -1.30 -3.83 -4.73
N GLN A 50 -0.99 -3.62 -6.02
CA GLN A 50 0.18 -4.20 -6.64
C GLN A 50 1.48 -3.62 -6.07
N PHE A 51 1.53 -2.32 -5.76
CA PHE A 51 2.64 -1.71 -5.04
C PHE A 51 2.87 -2.41 -3.69
N ALA A 52 1.81 -2.56 -2.89
CA ALA A 52 1.91 -3.15 -1.56
C ALA A 52 2.35 -4.62 -1.60
N ASP A 53 1.95 -5.36 -2.65
CA ASP A 53 2.33 -6.76 -2.85
C ASP A 53 3.78 -6.90 -3.33
N GLN A 54 4.20 -6.11 -4.32
CA GLN A 54 5.57 -6.14 -4.85
C GLN A 54 6.61 -5.72 -3.80
N ASN A 55 6.23 -4.83 -2.88
CA ASN A 55 7.13 -4.30 -1.86
C ASN A 55 6.92 -4.91 -0.46
N ARG A 56 6.15 -6.01 -0.35
CA ARG A 56 5.78 -6.58 0.95
C ARG A 56 6.98 -6.86 1.86
N ALA A 57 8.05 -7.45 1.34
CA ALA A 57 9.23 -7.80 2.13
C ALA A 57 9.90 -6.55 2.72
N GLU A 58 10.11 -5.53 1.89
CA GLU A 58 10.70 -4.25 2.30
C GLU A 58 9.81 -3.53 3.31
N LEU A 59 8.50 -3.50 3.08
CA LEU A 59 7.54 -2.86 3.98
C LEU A 59 7.47 -3.56 5.34
N VAL A 60 7.53 -4.90 5.38
CA VAL A 60 7.59 -5.66 6.65
C VAL A 60 8.84 -5.34 7.45
N GLN A 61 9.99 -5.16 6.79
CA GLN A 61 11.27 -4.90 7.46
C GLN A 61 11.43 -3.45 7.89
N LYS A 62 11.00 -2.49 7.07
CA LYS A 62 11.40 -1.08 7.20
C LYS A 62 10.36 -0.16 7.82
N VAL A 63 9.06 -0.46 7.71
CA VAL A 63 8.01 0.39 8.33
C VAL A 63 8.21 0.43 9.84
N THR A 64 8.14 1.62 10.43
CA THR A 64 8.41 1.85 11.87
C THR A 64 7.19 2.30 12.66
N VAL A 65 6.10 2.62 11.96
CA VAL A 65 4.85 3.14 12.52
C VAL A 65 3.72 2.10 12.47
N GLU A 66 4.05 0.82 12.57
CA GLU A 66 3.09 -0.28 12.43
C GLU A 66 1.93 -0.21 13.44
N CYS A 67 2.20 0.26 14.66
CA CYS A 67 1.16 0.41 15.69
C CYS A 67 0.17 1.52 15.32
N PHE A 68 0.67 2.66 14.84
CA PHE A 68 -0.18 3.76 14.36
C PHE A 68 -1.06 3.30 13.19
N ILE A 69 -0.49 2.58 12.21
CA ILE A 69 -1.26 2.04 11.08
C ILE A 69 -2.35 1.08 11.59
N ALA A 70 -2.05 0.22 12.56
CA ALA A 70 -3.02 -0.71 13.14
C ALA A 70 -4.17 0.03 13.84
N ASP A 71 -3.86 1.03 14.66
CA ASP A 71 -4.83 1.87 15.36
C ASP A 71 -5.79 2.52 14.36
N ASP A 72 -5.24 3.15 13.32
CA ASP A 72 -6.02 3.91 12.34
C ASP A 72 -6.91 2.99 11.47
N LEU A 73 -6.41 1.80 11.10
CA LEU A 73 -7.20 0.81 10.38
C LEU A 73 -8.31 0.21 11.25
N CYS A 74 -8.06 0.00 12.55
CA CYS A 74 -9.07 -0.50 13.48
C CYS A 74 -10.15 0.56 13.72
N GLY A 75 -9.77 1.83 13.96
CA GLY A 75 -10.70 2.94 14.11
C GLY A 75 -11.59 3.16 12.89
N LYS A 76 -11.05 2.94 11.68
CA LYS A 76 -11.80 2.98 10.40
C LYS A 76 -12.58 1.70 10.09
N LYS A 77 -12.59 0.72 11.00
CA LYS A 77 -13.25 -0.60 10.84
C LYS A 77 -12.78 -1.38 9.60
N VAL A 78 -11.55 -1.13 9.15
CA VAL A 78 -10.91 -1.89 8.05
C VAL A 78 -10.41 -3.23 8.55
N ILE A 79 -9.92 -3.27 9.80
CA ILE A 79 -9.55 -4.50 10.50
C ILE A 79 -10.42 -4.69 11.73
N HIS A 80 -10.70 -5.94 12.08
CA HIS A 80 -11.49 -6.28 13.27
C HIS A 80 -10.64 -6.20 14.54
N SER A 81 -11.30 -5.96 15.68
CA SER A 81 -10.65 -5.85 17.00
C SER A 81 -9.83 -7.07 17.36
N GLU A 82 -10.27 -8.29 17.01
CA GLU A 82 -9.51 -9.52 17.25
C GLU A 82 -8.15 -9.49 16.55
N MET A 83 -8.12 -9.06 15.28
CA MET A 83 -6.89 -8.97 14.52
C MET A 83 -5.99 -7.84 15.04
N TYR A 84 -6.59 -6.71 15.40
CA TYR A 84 -5.89 -5.61 16.07
C TYR A 84 -5.20 -6.08 17.37
N SER A 85 -5.91 -6.81 18.24
CA SER A 85 -5.33 -7.35 19.47
C SER A 85 -4.15 -8.30 19.20
N LYS A 86 -4.25 -9.15 18.17
CA LYS A 86 -3.13 -10.02 17.75
C LYS A 86 -1.92 -9.22 17.28
N ILE A 87 -2.14 -8.14 16.53
CA ILE A 87 -1.07 -7.23 16.08
C ILE A 87 -0.40 -6.56 17.29
N MET A 88 -1.19 -6.03 18.23
CA MET A 88 -0.63 -5.32 19.39
C MET A 88 0.11 -6.25 20.36
N ALA A 89 -0.31 -7.51 20.46
CA ALA A 89 0.34 -8.53 21.28
C ALA A 89 1.65 -9.09 20.68
N ALA A 90 1.90 -8.92 19.38
CA ALA A 90 3.13 -9.43 18.77
C ALA A 90 4.35 -8.63 19.25
N GLU A 91 5.43 -9.33 19.59
CA GLU A 91 6.60 -8.75 20.23
C GLU A 91 7.44 -7.89 19.28
N HIS A 92 7.67 -8.36 18.06
CA HIS A 92 8.55 -7.70 17.10
C HIS A 92 7.75 -6.95 16.03
N ARG A 93 8.23 -5.77 15.67
CA ARG A 93 7.71 -4.93 14.58
C ARG A 93 7.41 -5.68 13.29
N GLU A 94 8.33 -6.54 12.85
CA GLU A 94 8.10 -7.30 11.62
C GLU A 94 6.93 -8.28 11.74
N SER A 95 6.74 -8.90 12.91
CA SER A 95 5.61 -9.79 13.18
C SER A 95 4.30 -9.01 13.18
N LYS A 96 4.29 -7.79 13.76
CA LYS A 96 3.16 -6.86 13.66
C LYS A 96 2.82 -6.54 12.21
N MET A 97 3.82 -6.20 11.39
CA MET A 97 3.63 -5.91 9.98
C MET A 97 3.15 -7.12 9.17
N ARG A 98 3.65 -8.33 9.45
CA ARG A 98 3.15 -9.57 8.82
C ARG A 98 1.67 -9.81 9.14
N LEU A 99 1.25 -9.56 10.38
CA LEU A 99 -0.15 -9.67 10.81
C LEU A 99 -1.01 -8.58 10.19
N LEU A 100 -0.54 -7.33 10.14
CA LEU A 100 -1.21 -6.22 9.44
C LEU A 100 -1.47 -6.55 7.98
N TYR A 101 -0.45 -7.05 7.27
CA TYR A 101 -0.60 -7.51 5.89
C TYR A 101 -1.68 -8.59 5.77
N THR A 102 -1.68 -9.56 6.69
CA THR A 102 -2.69 -10.63 6.72
C THR A 102 -4.09 -10.05 6.93
N ALA A 103 -4.23 -9.08 7.82
CA ALA A 103 -5.49 -8.41 8.13
C ALA A 103 -6.10 -7.69 6.93
N VAL A 104 -5.26 -7.01 6.13
CA VAL A 104 -5.73 -6.19 4.99
C VAL A 104 -5.79 -6.96 3.67
N ASN A 105 -5.26 -8.18 3.61
CA ASN A 105 -5.23 -8.98 2.38
C ASN A 105 -6.61 -9.48 1.93
N GLY A 106 -7.61 -9.47 2.83
CA GLY A 106 -8.97 -9.95 2.54
C GLY A 106 -9.76 -9.04 1.60
N SER A 107 -9.33 -7.81 1.32
CA SER A 107 -10.02 -6.93 0.37
C SER A 107 -9.09 -5.91 -0.30
N LYS A 108 -9.39 -5.56 -1.56
CA LYS A 108 -8.71 -4.46 -2.28
C LYS A 108 -8.80 -3.16 -1.48
N LYS A 109 -9.99 -2.83 -1.00
CA LYS A 109 -10.23 -1.62 -0.18
C LYS A 109 -9.36 -1.57 1.08
N GLY A 110 -9.20 -2.70 1.77
CA GLY A 110 -8.36 -2.78 2.97
C GLY A 110 -6.89 -2.52 2.65
N LYS A 111 -6.36 -3.18 1.62
CA LYS A 111 -4.97 -2.97 1.18
C LYS A 111 -4.73 -1.57 0.61
N THR A 112 -5.72 -0.98 -0.06
CA THR A 112 -5.67 0.43 -0.50
C THR A 112 -5.66 1.39 0.70
N ALA A 113 -6.50 1.15 1.73
CA ALA A 113 -6.50 1.97 2.95
C ALA A 113 -5.14 1.90 3.68
N PHE A 114 -4.56 0.70 3.78
CA PHE A 114 -3.21 0.49 4.29
C PHE A 114 -2.16 1.26 3.49
N PHE A 115 -2.20 1.17 2.15
CA PHE A 115 -1.28 1.93 1.30
C PHE A 115 -1.39 3.46 1.50
N LYS A 116 -2.61 3.99 1.64
CA LYS A 116 -2.80 5.42 1.92
C LYS A 116 -2.12 5.83 3.22
N LEU A 117 -2.24 5.03 4.28
CA LEU A 117 -1.57 5.28 5.55
C LEU A 117 -0.05 5.24 5.42
N LEU A 118 0.49 4.28 4.65
CA LEU A 118 1.94 4.23 4.40
C LEU A 118 2.46 5.51 3.73
N VAL A 119 1.76 6.03 2.71
CA VAL A 119 2.13 7.29 2.08
C VAL A 119 1.93 8.48 3.04
N GLN A 120 0.90 8.41 3.87
CA GLN A 120 0.60 9.45 4.85
C GLN A 120 1.56 9.52 6.02
N GLU A 121 2.27 8.44 6.36
CA GLU A 121 3.16 8.44 7.53
C GLU A 121 4.62 8.24 7.12
N GLU A 122 4.87 7.34 6.18
CA GLU A 122 6.19 6.84 5.76
C GLU A 122 6.50 7.24 4.30
N LEU A 123 6.09 8.44 3.87
CA LEU A 123 6.32 8.92 2.49
C LEU A 123 7.76 8.71 1.99
N PRO A 124 8.83 9.02 2.75
CA PRO A 124 10.20 8.80 2.27
C PRO A 124 10.47 7.35 1.91
N LEU A 125 10.03 6.39 2.74
CA LEU A 125 10.15 4.96 2.44
C LEU A 125 9.38 4.59 1.16
N ILE A 126 8.19 5.15 0.97
CA ILE A 126 7.41 4.89 -0.25
C ILE A 126 8.08 5.48 -1.49
N GLN A 127 8.70 6.65 -1.39
CA GLN A 127 9.45 7.26 -2.49
C GLN A 127 10.68 6.43 -2.84
N ASP A 128 11.43 5.95 -1.85
CA ASP A 128 12.59 5.08 -2.06
C ASP A 128 12.21 3.78 -2.77
N LEU A 129 11.12 3.15 -2.33
CA LEU A 129 10.61 1.91 -2.93
C LEU A 129 10.06 2.17 -4.34
N ALA A 130 9.35 3.27 -4.57
CA ALA A 130 8.88 3.66 -5.89
C ALA A 130 10.02 3.94 -6.86
N MET A 131 11.09 4.61 -6.40
CA MET A 131 12.29 4.87 -7.20
C MET A 131 12.99 3.57 -7.60
N LYS A 132 13.16 2.64 -6.66
CA LYS A 132 13.71 1.31 -6.95
C LYS A 132 12.88 0.56 -8.00
N GLN A 133 11.56 0.56 -7.88
CA GLN A 133 10.68 -0.10 -8.85
C GLN A 133 10.68 0.57 -10.22
N LEU A 134 10.75 1.90 -10.27
CA LEU A 134 10.84 2.64 -11.53
C LEU A 134 12.13 2.31 -12.28
N GLN A 135 13.26 2.25 -11.57
CA GLN A 135 14.55 1.84 -12.16
C GLN A 135 14.53 0.41 -12.69
N LEU A 136 13.86 -0.51 -11.99
CA LEU A 136 13.71 -1.90 -12.45
C LEU A 136 12.84 -2.00 -13.70
N LEU A 137 11.78 -1.18 -13.82
CA LEU A 137 10.94 -1.14 -15.01
C LEU A 137 11.68 -0.55 -16.22
N GLU A 138 12.44 0.52 -16.03
CA GLU A 138 13.18 1.20 -17.10
C GLU A 138 14.42 0.40 -17.56
N ALA A 139 14.90 -0.55 -16.75
CA ALA A 139 16.01 -1.44 -17.11
C ALA A 139 15.58 -2.65 -17.97
N CYS A 140 14.29 -2.85 -18.21
CA CYS A 140 13.75 -3.96 -18.99
C CYS A 140 13.40 -3.62 -20.45
N ASP A 141 13.68 -2.39 -20.91
CA ASP A 141 13.64 -1.96 -22.32
C ASP A 141 15.04 -1.99 -22.96
#